data_AF-K9JT59-F1
#
_entry.id   AF-K9JT59-F1
#
_cell.length_a   1.000
_cell.length_b   1.000
_cell.length_c   1.000
_cell.angle_alpha   90.00
_cell.angle_beta   90.00
_cell.angle_gamma   90.00
#
_symmetry.space_group_name_H-M   'P 1'
#
loop_
_entity.id
_entity.type
_entity.pdbx_description
1 polymer ?
#
loop_
_entity_poly.entity_id
_entity_poly.type
_entity_poly.pdbx_seq_one_letter_code
_entity_poly.pdbx_strand_id
1 'polypeptide(L)' 'GHTLVWHEANPDWLLRKLEKGASEKLLTDYIEKTVGHFRGKLHSWDVVNE' A
#
# COMPACT_ATOMS: atom_id res chain seq x y z
N GLY A 1 -3.98 -11.21 -3.59
CA GLY A 1 -4.30 -9.78 -3.75
C GLY A 1 -3.15 -9.15 -4.50
N HIS A 2 -3.45 -8.31 -5.48
CA HIS A 2 -2.45 -7.72 -6.38
C HIS A 2 -2.79 -6.23 -6.56
N THR A 3 -1.95 -5.28 -6.17
CA THR A 3 -0.73 -5.35 -5.32
C THR A 3 -0.87 -4.30 -4.20
N LEU A 4 -0.03 -4.35 -3.17
CA LEU A 4 -0.01 -3.30 -2.14
C LEU A 4 0.82 -2.09 -2.58
N VAL A 5 2.00 -2.31 -3.14
CA VAL A 5 2.93 -1.24 -3.55
C VAL A 5 3.26 -1.40 -5.02
N TRP A 6 3.18 -0.29 -5.77
CA TRP A 6 3.53 -0.24 -7.19
C TRP A 6 3.94 1.19 -7.58
N HIS A 7 4.63 1.32 -8.71
CA HIS A 7 4.99 2.62 -9.27
C HIS A 7 3.84 3.25 -10.09
N GLU A 8 2.89 2.45 -10.59
CA GLU A 8 1.73 2.93 -11.35
C GLU A 8 0.45 3.05 -10.50
N ALA A 9 -0.57 3.72 -11.06
CA ALA A 9 -1.93 3.84 -10.52
C ALA A 9 -2.03 4.38 -9.08
N ASN A 10 -1.02 5.16 -8.65
CA ASN A 10 -1.01 5.77 -7.33
C ASN A 10 -2.02 6.93 -7.25
N PRO A 11 -2.86 6.99 -6.20
CA PRO A 11 -3.85 8.05 -6.06
C PRO A 11 -3.19 9.40 -5.69
N ASP A 12 -3.74 10.51 -6.19
CA ASP A 12 -3.12 11.84 -6.01
C ASP A 12 -2.87 12.24 -4.54
N TRP A 13 -3.70 11.76 -3.60
CA TRP A 13 -3.52 12.08 -2.19
C TRP A 13 -2.22 11.48 -1.64
N LEU A 14 -1.81 10.32 -2.15
CA LEU A 14 -0.57 9.65 -1.76
C LEU A 14 0.61 10.44 -2.32
N LEU A 15 0.56 10.79 -3.61
CA LEU A 15 1.59 11.59 -4.27
C LEU A 15 1.84 12.92 -3.54
N ARG A 16 0.77 13.68 -3.24
CA ARG A 16 0.86 14.93 -2.47
C ARG A 16 1.42 14.74 -1.06
N LYS A 17 1.26 13.57 -0.45
CA LYS A 17 1.80 13.29 0.88
C LYS A 17 3.28 12.95 0.80
N LEU A 18 3.70 12.19 -0.22
CA LEU A 18 5.09 11.85 -0.48
C LEU A 18 5.94 13.07 -0.87
N GLU A 19 5.36 14.03 -1.60
CA GLU A 19 6.00 15.33 -1.91
C GLU A 19 6.40 16.11 -0.64
N LYS A 20 5.65 15.94 0.45
CA LYS A 20 5.95 16.58 1.74
C LYS A 20 7.00 15.82 2.56
N GLY A 21 7.39 14.63 2.10
CA GLY A 21 8.34 13.74 2.76
C GLY A 21 7.85 12.30 2.76
N ALA A 22 8.74 11.39 2.38
CA ALA A 22 8.49 9.95 2.53
C ALA A 22 8.37 9.58 4.01
N SER A 23 7.44 8.68 4.33
CA SER A 23 7.19 8.22 5.68
C SER A 23 7.00 6.72 5.68
N GLU A 24 7.90 5.99 6.34
CA GLU A 24 7.77 4.54 6.53
C GLU A 24 6.45 4.20 7.22
N LYS A 25 6.04 5.02 8.20
CA LYS A 25 4.78 4.86 8.92
C LYS A 25 3.56 4.91 7.99
N LEU A 26 3.58 5.77 6.97
CA LEU A 26 2.49 5.83 5.99
C LEU A 26 2.31 4.49 5.27
N LEU A 27 3.43 3.88 4.87
CA LEU A 27 3.44 2.62 4.16
C LEU A 27 2.99 1.47 5.07
N THR A 28 3.56 1.36 6.27
CA THR A 28 3.20 0.29 7.21
C THR A 28 1.74 0.39 7.65
N ASP A 29 1.24 1.60 7.97
CA ASP A 29 -0.17 1.81 8.31
C ASP A 29 -1.11 1.39 7.18
N TYR A 30 -0.74 1.67 5.92
CA TYR A 30 -1.53 1.28 4.75
C TYR A 30 -1.55 -0.24 4.57
N ILE A 31 -0.40 -0.91 4.69
CA ILE A 31 -0.29 -2.37 4.58
C ILE A 31 -1.11 -3.04 5.68
N GLU A 32 -0.95 -2.64 6.94
CA GLU A 32 -1.68 -3.21 8.07
C GLU A 32 -3.20 -3.08 7.90
N LYS A 33 -3.68 -1.90 7.51
CA LYS A 33 -5.12 -1.66 7.29
C LYS A 33 -5.66 -2.51 6.15
N THR A 34 -4.94 -2.56 5.03
CA THR A 34 -5.40 -3.27 3.83
C THR A 34 -5.39 -4.78 4.04
N VAL A 35 -4.28 -5.35 4.52
CA VAL A 35 -4.18 -6.79 4.81
C VAL A 35 -5.11 -7.18 5.96
N GLY A 36 -5.24 -6.33 6.99
CA GLY A 36 -6.18 -6.55 8.09
C GLY A 36 -7.64 -6.62 7.62
N HIS A 37 -8.05 -5.74 6.71
CA HIS A 37 -9.41 -5.74 6.15
C HIS A 37 -9.75 -7.04 5.39
N PHE A 38 -8.75 -7.64 4.72
CA PHE A 38 -8.90 -8.88 3.95
C PHE A 38 -8.38 -10.12 4.68
N ARG A 39 -8.17 -10.06 6.00
CA ARG A 39 -7.62 -11.18 6.78
C ARG A 39 -8.44 -12.45 6.57
N GLY A 40 -7.77 -13.53 6.18
CA GLY A 40 -8.37 -14.85 5.94
C GLY A 40 -9.18 -14.97 4.64
N LYS A 41 -9.29 -13.91 3.83
CA LYS A 41 -10.06 -13.91 2.57
C LYS A 41 -9.19 -14.17 1.34
N LEU A 42 -7.87 -14.06 1.46
CA LEU A 42 -6.93 -14.18 0.36
C LEU A 42 -5.84 -15.19 0.72
N HIS A 43 -5.50 -16.06 -0.23
CA HIS A 43 -4.45 -17.06 -0.07
C HIS A 43 -3.05 -16.43 -0.04
N SER A 44 -2.79 -15.44 -0.88
CA SER A 44 -1.49 -14.76 -1.02
C SER A 44 -1.64 -13.29 -1.43
N TRP A 45 -0.56 -12.53 -1.28
CA TRP A 45 -0.44 -11.12 -1.64
C TRP A 45 0.83 -10.85 -2.43
N ASP A 46 0.71 -10.07 -3.49
CA ASP A 46 1.83 -9.35 -4.07
C ASP A 46 2.01 -8.08 -3.24
N VAL A 47 3.05 -8.09 -2.40
CA VAL A 47 3.31 -6.99 -1.46
C VAL A 47 3.96 -5.81 -2.18
N VAL A 48 4.89 -6.08 -3.07
CA VAL A 48 5.52 -5.10 -3.96
C VAL A 48 5.41 -5.65 -5.37
N ASN A 49 4.96 -4.82 -6.29
CA ASN A 49 5.02 -5.08 -7.72
C ASN A 49 5.99 -4.08 -8.33
N GLU A 50 6.91 -4.60 -9.16
CA GLU A 50 7.84 -3.84 -10.00
C GLU A 50 8.52 -2.66 -9.30
#